data_AF-A0A9N9JH07-F1
#
_entry.id   AF-A0A9N9JH07-F1
#
_cell.length_a   1.000
_cell.length_b   1.000
_cell.length_c   1.000
_cell.angle_alpha   90.00
_cell.angle_beta   90.00
_cell.angle_gamma   90.00
#
_symmetry.space_group_name_H-M   'P 1'
#
loop_
_entity.id
_entity.type
_entity.pdbx_description
1 polymer ?
#
loop_
_entity_poly.entity_id
_entity_poly.type
_entity_poly.pdbx_seq_one_letter_code
_entity_poly.pdbx_strand_id
1 'polypeptide(L)'
;MNDKETPRTPSKELIRSNDSETSLTSSPLKPKQEILDEDTYTEALSEIIKKDFFPSLLTLEAQHDYVDAWNSNNPDLIRDATRKLNELTTPSRKPNAPTPRGPGLTPGLTGSQGGWDTPVSTTGSNVFKVPAPKISYTNLSLDAFQAKYTSEDNASYP
;
A
#
# COMPACT_ATOMS: atom_id res chain seq x y z
N MET A 1 -32.78 83.68 20.32
CA MET A 1 -33.54 82.54 19.78
C MET A 1 -32.67 81.80 18.76
N ASN A 2 -32.42 80.52 19.06
CA ASN A 2 -32.19 79.40 18.13
C ASN A 2 -30.73 79.08 17.72
N ASP A 3 -30.08 78.29 18.58
CA ASP A 3 -29.56 76.92 18.36
C ASP A 3 -29.16 76.45 16.94
N LYS A 4 -27.91 75.94 16.82
CA LYS A 4 -27.58 74.57 16.32
C LYS A 4 -26.07 74.26 16.33
N GLU A 5 -25.65 73.35 17.22
CA GLU A 5 -24.94 72.07 16.97
C GLU A 5 -24.50 71.74 15.52
N THR A 6 -23.36 71.13 15.11
CA THR A 6 -22.21 70.36 15.67
C THR A 6 -21.15 70.19 14.51
N PRO A 7 -20.24 69.18 14.42
CA PRO A 7 -18.86 69.05 14.92
C PRO A 7 -17.71 69.01 13.85
N ARG A 8 -16.47 69.20 14.35
CA ARG A 8 -15.15 68.64 13.96
C ARG A 8 -14.90 68.09 12.53
N THR A 9 -13.86 68.63 11.90
CA THR A 9 -12.86 67.85 11.12
C THR A 9 -11.47 68.49 11.28
N PRO A 10 -10.41 67.69 11.41
CA PRO A 10 -9.23 67.99 10.60
C PRO A 10 -8.73 66.77 9.81
N SER A 11 -8.59 67.02 8.52
CA SER A 11 -7.52 66.62 7.59
C SER A 11 -7.04 65.17 7.58
N LYS A 12 -7.37 64.49 6.47
CA LYS A 12 -6.65 63.33 5.91
C LYS A 12 -5.18 63.71 5.69
N GLU A 13 -4.27 63.03 6.38
CA GLU A 13 -2.86 62.97 5.99
C GLU A 13 -2.57 61.60 5.35
N LEU A 14 -1.84 61.63 4.26
CA LEU A 14 -1.69 60.58 3.26
C LEU A 14 -0.49 59.70 3.61
N ILE A 15 -0.71 58.55 4.26
CA ILE A 15 0.32 57.53 4.44
C ILE A 15 0.38 56.68 3.16
N ARG A 16 1.43 56.89 2.36
CA ARG A 16 1.86 55.96 1.31
C ARG A 16 2.52 54.76 1.98
N SER A 17 1.86 53.61 1.93
CA SER A 17 2.52 52.32 2.17
C SER A 17 2.92 51.73 0.82
N ASN A 18 4.23 51.56 0.63
CA ASN A 18 4.79 50.79 -0.48
C ASN A 18 4.62 49.30 -0.16
N ASP A 19 3.54 48.69 -0.64
CA ASP A 19 3.44 47.24 -0.71
C ASP A 19 3.92 46.79 -2.09
N SER A 20 5.24 46.66 -2.23
CA SER A 20 5.85 45.96 -3.37
C SER A 20 6.54 44.71 -2.84
N GLU A 21 5.85 43.60 -3.05
CA GLU A 21 6.36 42.27 -3.33
C GLU A 21 7.76 41.91 -2.81
N THR A 22 7.81 41.07 -1.80
CA THR A 22 8.79 39.98 -1.76
C THR A 22 8.07 38.69 -1.38
N SER A 23 7.68 37.96 -2.42
CA SER A 23 7.36 36.53 -2.33
C SER A 23 8.59 35.80 -1.80
N LEU A 24 8.56 35.44 -0.52
CA LEU A 24 9.48 34.49 0.10
C LEU A 24 8.68 33.54 0.98
N THR A 25 7.66 32.89 0.41
CA THR A 25 7.29 31.58 0.93
C THR A 25 8.40 30.63 0.49
N SER A 26 9.40 30.44 1.35
CA SER A 26 10.32 29.32 1.23
C SER A 26 9.50 28.04 1.42
N SER A 27 8.82 27.60 0.37
CA SER A 27 8.19 26.29 0.37
C SER A 27 9.28 25.28 0.71
N PRO A 28 9.07 24.42 1.72
CA PRO A 28 10.04 23.38 2.02
C PRO A 28 10.26 22.62 0.71
N LEU A 29 11.52 22.47 0.33
CA LEU A 29 11.94 21.74 -0.86
C LEU A 29 11.42 20.31 -0.71
N LYS A 30 10.19 20.05 -1.19
CA LYS A 30 9.65 18.70 -1.28
C LYS A 30 10.72 17.92 -2.07
N PRO A 31 11.14 16.73 -1.61
CA PRO A 31 12.07 15.92 -2.39
C PRO A 31 11.52 15.78 -3.80
N LYS A 32 12.39 15.90 -4.82
CA LYS A 32 11.96 15.80 -6.22
C LYS A 32 11.50 14.36 -6.50
N GLN A 33 10.25 14.08 -6.15
CA GLN A 33 9.59 12.83 -6.47
C GLN A 33 9.33 12.79 -7.97
N GLU A 34 9.52 11.62 -8.55
CA GLU A 34 9.13 11.34 -9.92
C GLU A 34 7.61 11.12 -9.95
N ILE A 35 6.96 11.81 -10.89
CA ILE A 35 5.51 11.76 -11.03
C ILE A 35 5.18 10.55 -11.92
N LEU A 36 4.38 9.63 -11.39
CA LEU A 36 3.86 8.48 -12.13
C LEU A 36 2.38 8.66 -12.44
N ASP A 37 1.93 8.07 -13.54
CA ASP A 37 0.52 7.90 -13.83
C ASP A 37 -0.20 7.16 -12.68
N GLU A 38 -1.45 7.53 -12.39
CA GLU A 38 -2.21 7.04 -11.24
C GLU A 38 -2.39 5.52 -11.27
N ASP A 39 -2.74 4.95 -12.42
CA ASP A 39 -2.93 3.50 -12.56
C ASP A 39 -1.59 2.77 -12.30
N THR A 40 -0.48 3.36 -12.77
CA THR A 40 0.87 2.81 -12.57
C THR A 40 1.31 2.90 -11.11
N TYR A 41 1.07 4.04 -10.45
CA TYR A 41 1.41 4.26 -9.05
C TYR A 41 0.62 3.32 -8.14
N THR A 42 -0.69 3.17 -8.36
CA THR A 42 -1.56 2.30 -7.55
C THR A 42 -1.25 0.82 -7.75
N GLU A 43 -0.98 0.36 -8.99
CA GLU A 43 -0.55 -1.02 -9.24
C GLU A 43 0.75 -1.32 -8.50
N ALA A 44 1.78 -0.47 -8.67
CA ALA A 44 3.06 -0.61 -8.00
C ALA A 44 2.94 -0.59 -6.47
N LEU A 45 2.17 0.35 -5.92
CA LEU A 45 1.88 0.46 -4.50
C LEU A 45 1.19 -0.81 -3.98
N SER A 46 0.22 -1.33 -4.72
CA SER A 46 -0.50 -2.55 -4.36
C SER A 46 0.42 -3.78 -4.31
N GLU A 47 1.36 -3.90 -5.26
CA GLU A 47 2.34 -4.99 -5.28
C GLU A 47 3.30 -4.92 -4.08
N ILE A 48 3.79 -3.71 -3.75
CA ILE A 48 4.68 -3.50 -2.60
C ILE A 48 3.96 -3.81 -1.29
N ILE A 49 2.73 -3.30 -1.11
CA ILE A 49 1.95 -3.52 0.12
C ILE A 49 1.65 -5.01 0.31
N LYS A 50 1.21 -5.72 -0.75
CA LYS A 50 0.93 -7.16 -0.68
C LYS A 50 2.17 -7.96 -0.27
N LYS A 51 3.33 -7.61 -0.83
CA LYS A 51 4.62 -8.26 -0.50
C LYS A 51 5.05 -8.03 0.94
N ASP A 52 5.03 -6.77 1.40
CA ASP A 52 5.66 -6.39 2.66
C ASP A 52 4.74 -6.57 3.88
N PHE A 53 3.44 -6.30 3.73
CA PHE A 53 2.48 -6.29 4.84
C PHE A 53 1.58 -7.52 4.88
N PHE A 54 1.44 -8.22 3.75
CA PHE A 54 0.54 -9.36 3.62
C PHE A 54 1.25 -10.64 3.16
N PRO A 55 2.37 -11.05 3.79
CA PRO A 55 3.12 -12.24 3.38
C PRO A 55 2.30 -13.54 3.52
N SER A 56 1.32 -13.58 4.43
CA SER A 56 0.43 -14.72 4.63
C SER A 56 -0.85 -14.70 3.81
N LEU A 57 -1.10 -13.65 3.01
CA LEU A 57 -2.33 -13.52 2.21
C LEU A 57 -2.49 -14.69 1.24
N LEU A 58 -1.39 -15.06 0.58
CA LEU A 58 -1.37 -16.19 -0.34
C LEU A 58 -1.66 -17.51 0.40
N THR A 59 -1.13 -17.68 1.61
CA THR A 59 -1.36 -18.86 2.44
C THR A 59 -2.82 -18.97 2.87
N LEU A 60 -3.42 -17.84 3.26
CA LEU A 60 -4.82 -17.79 3.65
C LEU A 60 -5.74 -18.12 2.47
N GLU A 61 -5.46 -17.58 1.29
CA GLU A 61 -6.18 -17.92 0.05
C GLU A 61 -6.11 -19.44 -0.23
N ALA A 62 -4.91 -20.04 -0.11
CA ALA A 62 -4.76 -21.48 -0.29
C ALA A 62 -5.50 -22.32 0.77
N GLN A 63 -5.62 -21.84 2.00
CA GLN A 63 -6.43 -22.48 3.05
C GLN A 63 -7.92 -22.41 2.71
N HIS A 64 -8.38 -21.24 2.25
CA HIS A 64 -9.75 -21.04 1.80
C HIS A 64 -10.10 -21.96 0.62
N ASP A 65 -9.25 -21.98 -0.41
CA ASP A 65 -9.40 -22.86 -1.58
C ASP A 65 -9.49 -24.34 -1.19
N TYR A 66 -8.72 -24.75 -0.17
CA TYR A 66 -8.76 -26.12 0.34
C TYR A 66 -10.10 -26.47 1.00
N VAL A 67 -10.65 -25.56 1.80
CA VAL A 67 -11.97 -25.75 2.43
C VAL A 67 -13.07 -25.78 1.38
N ASP A 68 -13.03 -24.90 0.39
CA ASP A 68 -13.99 -24.88 -0.72
C ASP A 68 -13.90 -26.15 -1.57
N ALA A 69 -12.69 -26.63 -1.85
CA ALA A 69 -12.50 -27.88 -2.55
C ALA A 69 -13.12 -29.06 -1.80
N TRP A 70 -12.96 -29.10 -0.47
CA TRP A 70 -13.63 -30.09 0.39
C TRP A 70 -15.15 -29.99 0.31
N ASN A 71 -15.71 -28.78 0.40
CA ASN A 71 -17.15 -28.54 0.30
C ASN A 71 -17.72 -28.92 -1.08
N SER A 72 -16.93 -28.75 -2.15
CA SER A 72 -17.31 -29.13 -3.52
C SER A 72 -17.27 -30.65 -3.78
N ASN A 73 -16.67 -31.42 -2.87
CA ASN A 73 -16.51 -32.88 -2.95
C ASN A 73 -15.82 -33.36 -4.25
N ASN A 74 -14.97 -32.51 -4.84
CA ASN A 74 -14.21 -32.81 -6.05
C ASN A 74 -12.76 -33.22 -5.70
N PRO A 75 -12.35 -34.47 -5.96
CA PRO A 75 -11.03 -34.97 -5.58
C PRO A 75 -9.88 -34.25 -6.30
N ASP A 76 -10.10 -33.74 -7.52
CA ASP A 76 -9.05 -33.05 -8.27
C ASP A 76 -8.76 -31.67 -7.66
N LEU A 77 -9.81 -30.91 -7.33
CA LEU A 77 -9.68 -29.63 -6.65
C LEU A 77 -9.03 -29.77 -5.27
N ILE A 78 -9.36 -30.83 -4.53
CA ILE A 78 -8.75 -31.09 -3.22
C ILE A 78 -7.24 -31.32 -3.37
N ARG A 79 -6.82 -32.08 -4.39
CA ARG A 79 -5.40 -32.36 -4.65
C ARG A 79 -4.64 -31.10 -5.02
N ASP A 80 -5.21 -30.25 -5.86
CA ASP A 80 -4.58 -29.01 -6.30
C ASP A 80 -4.48 -28.00 -5.16
N ALA A 81 -5.55 -27.79 -4.39
CA ALA A 81 -5.54 -26.92 -3.23
C ALA A 81 -4.57 -27.42 -2.13
N THR A 82 -4.51 -28.74 -1.89
CA THR A 82 -3.56 -29.33 -0.94
C THR A 82 -2.10 -29.09 -1.38
N ARG A 83 -1.82 -29.19 -2.67
CA ARG A 83 -0.48 -28.92 -3.22
C ARG A 83 -0.10 -27.45 -3.03
N LYS A 84 -1.00 -26.52 -3.43
CA LYS A 84 -0.82 -25.06 -3.26
C LYS A 84 -0.57 -24.74 -1.78
N LEU A 85 -1.38 -25.26 -0.87
CA LEU A 85 -1.21 -25.02 0.57
C LEU A 85 0.14 -25.54 1.10
N ASN A 86 0.57 -26.72 0.69
CA ASN A 86 1.86 -27.26 1.11
C ASN A 86 3.03 -26.43 0.57
N GLU A 87 3.00 -25.99 -0.69
CA GLU A 87 4.07 -25.16 -1.26
C GLU A 87 4.26 -23.84 -0.53
N LEU A 88 3.17 -23.27 0.00
CA LEU A 88 3.17 -21.98 0.71
C LEU A 88 3.50 -22.11 2.21
N THR A 89 3.05 -23.19 2.84
CA THR A 89 3.25 -23.41 4.29
C THR A 89 4.58 -24.07 4.62
N THR A 90 5.13 -24.86 3.69
CA THR A 90 6.43 -25.49 3.88
C THR A 90 7.50 -24.51 3.40
N PRO A 91 8.36 -23.97 4.28
CA PRO A 91 9.46 -23.13 3.84
C PRO A 91 10.29 -23.94 2.86
N SER A 92 10.36 -23.46 1.61
CA SER A 92 11.01 -24.12 0.48
C SER A 92 12.36 -24.73 0.88
N ARG A 93 12.37 -26.03 1.22
CA ARG A 93 13.59 -26.83 1.17
C ARG A 93 13.88 -27.03 -0.29
N LYS A 94 14.64 -26.09 -0.86
CA LYS A 94 15.19 -26.25 -2.21
C LYS A 94 15.86 -27.62 -2.26
N PRO A 95 15.50 -28.53 -3.19
CA PRO A 95 16.13 -29.84 -3.28
C PRO A 95 17.48 -29.68 -3.99
N ASN A 96 18.41 -28.94 -3.37
CA ASN A 96 19.80 -28.83 -3.80
C ASN A 96 20.69 -28.88 -2.56
N ALA A 97 20.65 -30.01 -1.85
CA ALA A 97 21.70 -30.42 -0.94
C ALA A 97 21.65 -31.96 -0.83
N PRO A 98 22.66 -32.69 -1.31
CA PRO A 98 22.80 -34.10 -0.96
C PRO A 98 23.01 -34.17 0.56
N THR A 99 22.01 -34.71 1.27
CA THR A 99 22.05 -34.87 2.72
C THR A 99 23.02 -36.01 3.05
N PRO A 100 24.05 -35.82 3.90
CA PRO A 100 24.68 -36.93 4.57
C PRO A 100 23.70 -37.48 5.59
N ARG A 101 23.37 -38.78 5.49
CA ARG A 101 22.57 -39.51 6.48
C ARG A 101 23.31 -39.47 7.84
N GLY A 102 22.66 -38.93 8.85
CA GLY A 102 23.02 -39.10 10.26
C GLY A 102 21.74 -39.33 11.07
N PRO A 103 21.68 -40.34 11.96
CA PRO A 103 20.47 -40.62 12.72
C PRO A 103 20.44 -39.80 14.02
N GLY A 104 19.32 -39.15 14.31
CA GLY A 104 18.96 -38.83 15.69
C GLY A 104 18.32 -37.46 15.93
N LEU A 105 17.13 -37.55 16.56
CA LEU A 105 16.59 -36.67 17.62
C LEU A 105 15.55 -35.58 17.23
N THR A 106 14.28 -35.96 17.46
CA THR A 106 13.15 -35.21 18.06
C THR A 106 12.62 -33.92 17.42
N PRO A 107 11.34 -33.87 16.97
CA PRO A 107 10.62 -32.62 16.67
C PRO A 107 9.98 -32.02 17.94
N GLY A 108 10.44 -30.81 18.32
CA GLY A 108 9.81 -29.96 19.32
C GLY A 108 8.59 -29.23 18.77
N LEU A 109 7.60 -29.10 19.65
CA LEU A 109 6.23 -28.65 19.43
C LEU A 109 6.10 -27.12 19.40
N THR A 110 4.98 -26.69 18.80
CA THR A 110 4.13 -25.54 19.12
C THR A 110 4.67 -24.11 18.90
N GLY A 111 3.91 -23.33 18.12
CA GLY A 111 4.12 -21.90 17.95
C GLY A 111 2.95 -21.21 17.26
N SER A 112 2.10 -20.58 18.08
CA SER A 112 1.25 -19.42 17.77
C SER A 112 -0.17 -19.68 17.27
N GLN A 113 -1.04 -19.80 18.27
CA GLN A 113 -2.46 -19.44 18.25
C GLN A 113 -2.59 -17.91 18.18
N GLY A 114 -3.31 -17.39 17.20
CA GLY A 114 -3.64 -15.97 17.08
C GLY A 114 -4.95 -15.80 16.34
N GLY A 115 -6.05 -16.04 17.06
CA GLY A 115 -7.40 -15.87 16.54
C GLY A 115 -7.77 -14.39 16.49
N TRP A 116 -8.15 -13.93 15.30
CA TRP A 116 -8.99 -12.77 15.12
C TRP A 116 -10.18 -13.19 14.26
N ASP A 117 -11.35 -12.88 14.80
CA ASP A 117 -12.68 -13.31 14.38
C ASP A 117 -13.34 -12.20 13.53
N THR A 118 -13.91 -12.62 12.40
CA THR A 118 -15.02 -12.04 11.57
C THR A 118 -14.92 -10.64 10.90
N PRO A 119 -15.75 -10.32 9.86
CA PRO A 119 -16.42 -11.13 8.82
C PRO A 119 -16.34 -10.57 7.35
N VAL A 120 -16.53 -11.48 6.36
CA VAL A 120 -17.21 -11.35 5.04
C VAL A 120 -17.11 -10.06 4.19
N SER A 121 -16.69 -10.19 2.92
CA SER A 121 -17.29 -9.43 1.80
C SER A 121 -17.06 -10.00 0.39
N THR A 122 -18.19 -10.29 -0.25
CA THR A 122 -18.58 -10.22 -1.68
C THR A 122 -17.55 -10.44 -2.78
N THR A 123 -17.81 -11.53 -3.53
CA THR A 123 -17.42 -11.79 -4.92
C THR A 123 -17.49 -10.54 -5.81
N GLY A 124 -16.33 -10.01 -6.17
CA GLY A 124 -16.15 -9.10 -7.29
C GLY A 124 -15.40 -9.84 -8.40
N SER A 125 -16.07 -10.07 -9.53
CA SER A 125 -15.48 -10.63 -10.74
C SER A 125 -14.43 -9.67 -11.29
N ASN A 126 -13.14 -9.94 -11.03
CA ASN A 126 -12.06 -9.13 -11.56
C ASN A 126 -11.70 -9.62 -12.98
N VAL A 127 -12.07 -8.82 -13.98
CA VAL A 127 -11.66 -9.00 -15.37
C VAL A 127 -10.17 -8.67 -15.44
N PHE A 128 -9.32 -9.68 -15.58
CA PHE A 128 -7.88 -9.50 -15.76
C PHE A 128 -7.60 -8.85 -17.13
N LYS A 129 -7.26 -7.56 -17.11
CA LYS A 129 -6.66 -6.86 -18.24
C LYS A 129 -5.16 -7.22 -18.27
N VAL A 130 -4.68 -7.69 -19.42
CA VAL A 130 -3.28 -8.11 -19.63
C VAL A 130 -2.33 -6.91 -19.43
N PRO A 131 -1.29 -6.97 -18.59
CA PRO A 131 -0.44 -5.81 -18.32
C PRO A 131 0.62 -5.60 -19.41
N ALA A 132 0.85 -4.33 -19.72
CA ALA A 132 1.98 -3.81 -20.50
C ALA A 132 3.31 -4.04 -19.73
N PRO A 133 4.51 -3.78 -20.32
CA PRO A 133 5.78 -4.21 -19.74
C PRO A 133 6.00 -3.57 -18.37
N LYS A 134 5.88 -4.38 -17.33
CA LYS A 134 5.96 -3.97 -15.92
C LYS A 134 7.36 -3.48 -15.60
N ILE A 135 7.50 -2.18 -15.37
CA ILE A 135 8.61 -1.67 -14.57
C ILE A 135 8.40 -2.25 -13.16
N SER A 136 9.25 -3.18 -12.75
CA SER A 136 9.09 -3.88 -11.47
C SER A 136 9.60 -3.01 -10.32
N TYR A 137 8.70 -2.26 -9.70
CA TYR A 137 8.96 -1.48 -8.47
C TYR A 137 9.11 -2.35 -7.21
N THR A 138 9.02 -3.68 -7.37
CA THR A 138 9.00 -4.70 -6.32
C THR A 138 10.28 -4.81 -5.50
N ASN A 139 11.39 -4.23 -5.96
CA ASN A 139 12.67 -4.25 -5.23
C ASN A 139 12.80 -3.15 -4.16
N LEU A 140 11.82 -2.25 -4.04
CA LEU A 140 11.81 -1.17 -3.06
C LEU A 140 10.89 -1.53 -1.87
N SER A 141 11.20 -0.98 -0.69
CA SER A 141 10.25 -0.94 0.43
C SER A 141 9.22 0.15 0.19
N LEU A 142 8.06 0.05 0.86
CA LEU A 142 6.99 1.04 0.77
C LEU A 142 7.48 2.48 1.00
N ASP A 143 8.30 2.69 2.03
CA ASP A 143 8.82 4.01 2.39
C ASP A 143 9.80 4.55 1.32
N ALA A 144 10.69 3.69 0.80
CA ALA A 144 11.62 4.08 -0.26
C ALA A 144 10.90 4.37 -1.59
N PHE A 145 9.78 3.68 -1.85
CA PHE A 145 8.94 3.93 -3.01
C PHE A 145 8.24 5.29 -2.89
N GLN A 146 7.56 5.56 -1.77
CA GLN A 146 6.87 6.84 -1.55
C GLN A 146 7.83 8.03 -1.48
N ALA A 147 9.06 7.85 -0.98
CA ALA A 147 10.07 8.91 -1.00
C ALA A 147 10.52 9.30 -2.42
N LYS A 148 10.43 8.37 -3.38
CA LYS A 148 10.92 8.56 -4.76
C LYS A 148 9.81 8.87 -5.77
N TYR A 149 8.61 8.34 -5.55
CA TYR A 149 7.51 8.44 -6.50
C TYR A 149 6.28 9.06 -5.86
N THR A 150 5.51 9.80 -6.65
CA THR A 150 4.20 10.35 -6.29
C THR A 150 3.25 10.19 -7.47
N SER A 151 1.95 10.08 -7.22
CA SER A 151 0.97 10.00 -8.32
C SER A 151 0.75 11.36 -8.98
N GLU A 152 0.31 11.32 -10.25
CA GLU A 152 -0.08 12.50 -11.03
C GLU A 152 -1.13 13.34 -10.28
N ASP A 153 -2.13 12.68 -9.68
CA ASP A 153 -3.19 13.36 -8.92
C ASP A 153 -2.61 14.10 -7.69
N ASN A 154 -1.73 13.44 -6.93
CA ASN A 154 -1.09 14.07 -5.76
C ASN A 154 -0.16 15.22 -6.16
N ALA A 155 0.56 15.10 -7.27
CA ALA A 155 1.43 16.15 -7.78
C ALA A 155 0.66 17.35 -8.32
N SER A 156 -0.62 17.18 -8.68
CA SER A 156 -1.48 18.26 -9.14
C SER A 156 -1.89 19.25 -8.04
N TYR A 157 -1.72 18.91 -6.76
CA TYR A 157 -2.04 19.79 -5.62
C TYR A 157 -0.80 20.60 -5.16
N PRO A 158 -0.78 21.93 -5.35
CA PRO A 158 0.36 22.79 -4.98
C PRO A 158 0.59 22.88 -3.47
#